data_AF-A0A558BKK5-F1
#
_entry.id   AF-A0A558BKK5-F1
#
_cell.length_a   1.000
_cell.length_b   1.000
_cell.length_c   1.000
_cell.angle_alpha   90.00
_cell.angle_beta   90.00
_cell.angle_gamma   90.00
#
_symmetry.space_group_name_H-M   'P 1'
#
loop_
_entity.id
_entity.type
_entity.pdbx_description
1 polymer ?
#
loop_
_entity_poly.entity_id
_entity_poly.type
_entity_poly.pdbx_seq_one_letter_code
_entity_poly.pdbx_strand_id
1 'polypeptide(L)'
;MKMHPTPFEAPSWLLWVWFGLTLLSAAYVAWDLFTRTPEMKVMKWGWVLVTLYTGPMGLLIYWFSCREPSPGTHEQFVAPLWKQAVGSTIHCAAGDATGIIVAAGITGYFGLRMGVDIWVEYAAGFVFGLFIFQALFMKDMLGMSYGQALRSSFLPEWMSMNAMMAGMLPTMVVLMSRDMRAMEATSPWFWASMSAATLVGVAVAYPVNWWLVKHKLKHGMGTERALGKGGAMAAAAPQHAGMAMAGMSHAMPPASASGHAGHAMPGMSMAGDGQVSAGRKALVTVLTLVLLAAGYYVAARYGDLSMRPGQPMNMPEMAMPGRTH
;
A
#
# COMPACT_ATOMS: atom_id res chain seq x y z
N MET A 1 13.73 -38.93 -10.45
CA MET A 1 13.82 -37.50 -10.82
C MET A 1 14.95 -36.88 -10.02
N LYS A 2 16.06 -36.54 -10.66
CA LYS A 2 17.10 -35.72 -10.01
C LYS A 2 16.56 -34.30 -9.94
N MET A 3 16.22 -33.83 -8.75
CA MET A 3 15.92 -32.42 -8.51
C MET A 3 17.18 -31.64 -8.85
N HIS A 4 17.11 -30.82 -9.91
CA HIS A 4 18.15 -29.83 -10.13
C HIS A 4 18.12 -28.86 -8.93
N PRO A 5 19.26 -28.60 -8.28
CA PRO A 5 19.29 -27.64 -7.19
C PRO A 5 18.94 -26.27 -7.76
N THR A 6 17.82 -25.72 -7.31
CA THR A 6 17.49 -24.32 -7.60
C THR A 6 18.49 -23.45 -6.82
N PRO A 7 18.93 -22.31 -7.37
CA PRO A 7 19.96 -21.47 -6.74
C PRO A 7 19.53 -20.84 -5.39
N PHE A 8 18.30 -21.09 -4.94
CA PHE A 8 17.73 -20.67 -3.66
C PHE A 8 17.08 -21.88 -2.97
N GLU A 9 17.87 -22.86 -2.51
CA GLU A 9 17.38 -23.85 -1.54
C GLU A 9 17.28 -23.20 -0.15
N ALA A 10 16.40 -22.19 -0.02
CA ALA A 10 15.97 -21.73 1.28
C ALA A 10 15.29 -22.93 1.97
N PRO A 11 15.74 -23.34 3.16
CA PRO A 11 15.11 -24.45 3.86
C PRO A 11 13.63 -24.19 4.05
N SER A 12 12.78 -25.21 3.91
CA SER A 12 11.32 -25.07 4.08
C SER A 12 10.93 -24.54 5.46
N TRP A 13 11.77 -24.72 6.49
CA TRP A 13 11.53 -24.13 7.81
C TRP A 13 11.62 -22.59 7.79
N LEU A 14 12.43 -21.98 6.92
CA LEU A 14 12.58 -20.52 6.84
C LEU A 14 11.28 -19.85 6.37
N LEU A 15 10.59 -20.49 5.44
CA LEU A 15 9.25 -20.12 4.98
C LEU A 15 8.23 -20.11 6.13
N TRP A 16 8.20 -21.17 6.94
CA TRP A 16 7.29 -21.25 8.08
C TRP A 16 7.64 -20.26 9.19
N VAL A 17 8.93 -19.99 9.41
CA VAL A 17 9.38 -18.90 10.29
C VAL A 17 8.88 -17.55 9.77
N TRP A 18 9.03 -17.27 8.48
CA TRP A 18 8.51 -16.05 7.87
C TRP A 18 7.00 -15.90 8.10
N PHE A 19 6.20 -16.96 7.85
CA PHE A 19 4.76 -16.92 8.09
C PHE A 19 4.39 -16.77 9.56
N GLY A 20 5.09 -17.46 10.46
CA GLY A 20 4.91 -17.27 11.90
C GLY A 20 5.15 -15.83 12.32
N LEU A 21 6.25 -15.24 11.85
CA LEU A 21 6.58 -13.83 12.13
C LEU A 21 5.57 -12.86 11.47
N THR A 22 5.07 -13.17 10.28
CA THR A 22 4.02 -12.40 9.60
C THR A 22 2.72 -12.38 10.40
N LEU A 23 2.28 -13.54 10.91
CA LEU A 23 1.07 -13.62 11.74
C LEU A 23 1.23 -12.84 13.05
N LEU A 24 2.37 -12.99 13.73
CA LEU A 24 2.67 -12.22 14.94
C LEU A 24 2.74 -10.72 14.66
N SER A 25 3.34 -10.32 13.55
CA SER A 25 3.44 -8.92 13.11
C SER A 25 2.06 -8.33 12.83
N ALA A 26 1.23 -9.02 12.05
CA ALA A 26 -0.13 -8.58 11.73
C ALA A 26 -1.01 -8.51 12.98
N ALA A 27 -0.90 -9.48 13.89
CA ALA A 27 -1.62 -9.48 15.16
C ALA A 27 -1.23 -8.28 16.04
N TYR A 28 0.07 -7.98 16.15
CA TYR A 28 0.55 -6.80 16.87
C TYR A 28 0.05 -5.50 16.25
N VAL A 29 0.22 -5.34 14.93
CA VAL A 29 -0.22 -4.15 14.19
C VAL A 29 -1.72 -3.93 14.35
N ALA A 30 -2.53 -5.00 14.20
CA ALA A 30 -3.97 -4.92 14.41
C ALA A 30 -4.29 -4.49 15.85
N TRP A 31 -3.70 -5.14 16.86
CA TRP A 31 -3.94 -4.78 18.24
C TRP A 31 -3.60 -3.31 18.52
N ASP A 32 -2.42 -2.82 18.11
CA ASP A 32 -2.03 -1.41 18.36
C ASP A 32 -2.95 -0.43 17.60
N LEU A 33 -3.28 -0.68 16.33
CA LEU A 33 -4.19 0.16 15.55
C LEU A 33 -5.60 0.25 16.13
N PHE A 34 -6.14 -0.86 16.63
CA PHE A 34 -7.51 -0.91 17.12
C PHE A 34 -7.64 -0.51 18.60
N THR A 35 -6.53 -0.44 19.36
CA THR A 35 -6.57 -0.10 20.79
C THR A 35 -5.84 1.19 21.16
N ARG A 36 -4.81 1.60 20.42
CA ARG A 36 -3.91 2.71 20.78
C ARG A 36 -3.81 3.78 19.71
N THR A 37 -3.51 3.40 18.47
CA THR A 37 -3.24 4.36 17.40
C THR A 37 -4.54 4.92 16.77
N PRO A 38 -4.77 6.25 16.79
CA PRO A 38 -6.01 6.90 16.35
C PRO A 38 -6.07 7.14 14.83
N GLU A 39 -5.66 6.15 14.04
CA GLU A 39 -5.65 6.20 12.57
C GLU A 39 -7.06 6.02 11.98
N MET A 40 -7.31 6.47 10.75
CA MET A 40 -8.61 6.32 10.08
C MET A 40 -8.96 4.85 9.86
N LYS A 41 -10.23 4.44 10.07
CA LYS A 41 -10.69 3.03 9.95
C LYS A 41 -10.22 2.29 8.70
N VAL A 42 -10.37 2.89 7.52
CA VAL A 42 -9.95 2.26 6.26
C VAL A 42 -8.43 2.05 6.23
N MET A 43 -7.67 3.02 6.75
CA MET A 43 -6.21 2.93 6.85
C MET A 43 -5.78 1.90 7.92
N LYS A 44 -6.55 1.69 8.99
CA LYS A 44 -6.28 0.59 9.95
C LYS A 44 -6.29 -0.77 9.23
N TRP A 45 -7.32 -1.02 8.41
CA TRP A 45 -7.38 -2.24 7.60
C TRP A 45 -6.27 -2.30 6.55
N GLY A 46 -5.94 -1.16 5.93
CA GLY A 46 -4.82 -1.07 4.99
C GLY A 46 -3.50 -1.52 5.60
N TRP A 47 -3.17 -1.06 6.81
CA TRP A 47 -1.98 -1.47 7.54
C TRP A 47 -1.97 -2.97 7.89
N VAL A 48 -3.12 -3.52 8.32
CA VAL A 48 -3.23 -4.95 8.63
C VAL A 48 -2.99 -5.79 7.37
N LEU A 49 -3.63 -5.43 6.24
CA LEU A 49 -3.47 -6.16 4.98
C LEU A 49 -2.04 -6.07 4.46
N VAL A 50 -1.44 -4.88 4.40
CA VAL A 50 -0.06 -4.74 3.94
C VAL A 50 0.92 -5.47 4.86
N THR A 51 0.67 -5.50 6.18
CA THR A 51 1.49 -6.30 7.09
C THR A 51 1.34 -7.80 6.85
N LEU A 52 0.14 -8.28 6.50
CA LEU A 52 -0.04 -9.68 6.07
C LEU A 52 0.71 -10.00 4.78
N TYR A 53 0.83 -9.05 3.86
CA TYR A 53 1.56 -9.24 2.60
C TYR A 53 3.08 -9.15 2.79
N THR A 54 3.55 -8.23 3.62
CA THR A 54 4.98 -7.86 3.72
C THR A 54 5.65 -8.41 4.97
N GLY A 55 4.90 -9.01 5.88
CA GLY A 55 5.40 -9.66 7.08
C GLY A 55 6.06 -8.69 8.06
N PRO A 56 7.17 -9.09 8.71
CA PRO A 56 7.89 -8.26 9.69
C PRO A 56 8.35 -6.91 9.15
N MET A 57 8.61 -6.81 7.85
CA MET A 57 8.95 -5.53 7.23
C MET A 57 7.80 -4.53 7.32
N GLY A 58 6.55 -4.99 7.14
CA GLY A 58 5.36 -4.15 7.33
C GLY A 58 5.23 -3.63 8.75
N LEU A 59 5.53 -4.47 9.75
CA LEU A 59 5.58 -4.07 11.16
C LEU A 59 6.67 -3.01 11.41
N LEU A 60 7.88 -3.19 10.87
CA LEU A 60 8.96 -2.22 11.02
C LEU A 60 8.57 -0.86 10.41
N ILE A 61 8.01 -0.86 9.20
CA ILE A 61 7.54 0.36 8.55
C ILE A 61 6.45 1.02 9.41
N TYR A 62 5.44 0.25 9.83
CA TYR A 62 4.37 0.72 10.71
C TYR A 62 4.91 1.39 11.98
N TRP A 63 5.88 0.74 12.65
CA TRP A 63 6.46 1.23 13.89
C TRP A 63 7.11 2.61 13.73
N PHE A 64 7.81 2.84 12.62
CA PHE A 64 8.54 4.10 12.40
C PHE A 64 7.70 5.19 11.72
N SER A 65 6.62 4.82 11.02
CA SER A 65 5.84 5.78 10.23
C SER A 65 4.45 6.10 10.76
N CYS A 66 3.81 5.20 11.51
CA CYS A 66 2.38 5.31 11.85
C CYS A 66 2.08 5.07 13.33
N ARG A 67 2.79 4.18 14.02
CA ARG A 67 2.50 3.89 15.43
C ARG A 67 2.55 5.15 16.29
N GLU A 68 1.49 5.43 17.06
CA GLU A 68 1.46 6.57 17.97
C GLU A 68 2.51 6.38 19.09
N PRO A 69 3.56 7.23 19.19
CA PRO A 69 4.62 7.04 20.18
C PRO A 69 4.15 7.29 21.61
N SER A 70 3.28 8.29 21.79
CA SER A 70 2.66 8.67 23.06
C SER A 70 1.25 9.22 22.84
N PRO A 71 0.31 9.07 23.80
CA PRO A 71 -1.05 9.53 23.62
C PRO A 71 -1.12 11.02 23.25
N GLY A 72 -1.84 11.35 22.17
CA GLY A 72 -2.00 12.73 21.71
C GLY A 72 -0.92 13.21 20.73
N THR A 73 -0.03 12.33 20.25
CA THR A 73 1.11 12.73 19.41
C THR A 73 1.07 12.18 17.99
N HIS A 74 0.07 11.36 17.65
CA HIS A 74 -0.04 10.73 16.32
C HIS A 74 0.02 11.74 15.18
N GLU A 75 -0.74 12.83 15.27
CA GLU A 75 -0.87 13.88 14.25
C GLU A 75 0.48 14.52 13.92
N GLN A 76 1.26 14.84 14.94
CA GLN A 76 2.60 15.41 14.80
C GLN A 76 3.59 14.34 14.30
N PHE A 77 3.45 13.11 14.80
CA PHE A 77 4.31 12.01 14.42
C PHE A 77 4.19 11.68 12.94
N VAL A 78 3.00 11.68 12.35
CA VAL A 78 2.77 11.36 10.93
C VAL A 78 2.91 12.56 9.99
N ALA A 79 3.03 13.79 10.50
CA ALA A 79 3.11 15.01 9.68
C ALA A 79 4.28 15.04 8.65
N PRO A 80 5.48 14.51 8.92
CA PRO A 80 6.58 14.53 7.95
C PRO A 80 6.19 13.90 6.59
N LEU A 81 6.60 14.57 5.50
CA LEU A 81 6.22 14.17 4.13
C LEU A 81 6.55 12.71 3.79
N TRP A 82 7.70 12.20 4.27
CA TRP A 82 8.07 10.80 4.02
C TRP A 82 7.10 9.82 4.67
N LYS A 83 6.57 10.14 5.86
CA LYS A 83 5.55 9.32 6.53
C LYS A 83 4.21 9.42 5.82
N GLN A 84 3.81 10.63 5.41
CA GLN A 84 2.63 10.83 4.58
C GLN A 84 2.71 10.02 3.27
N ALA A 85 3.89 9.99 2.63
CA ALA A 85 4.16 9.15 1.46
C ALA A 85 4.08 7.65 1.77
N VAL A 86 4.62 7.21 2.91
CA VAL A 86 4.44 5.82 3.38
C VAL A 86 2.95 5.50 3.52
N GLY A 87 2.18 6.32 4.22
CA GLY A 87 0.73 6.17 4.35
C GLY A 87 0.02 6.00 3.01
N SER A 88 0.35 6.86 2.05
CA SER A 88 -0.19 6.81 0.70
C SER A 88 0.19 5.52 -0.05
N THR A 89 1.42 5.05 0.15
CA THR A 89 1.94 3.81 -0.45
C THR A 89 1.29 2.58 0.16
N ILE A 90 1.12 2.55 1.49
CA ILE A 90 0.41 1.47 2.21
C ILE A 90 -1.03 1.37 1.73
N HIS A 91 -1.70 2.51 1.56
CA HIS A 91 -3.06 2.55 1.06
C HIS A 91 -3.20 1.99 -0.36
N CYS A 92 -2.28 2.36 -1.26
CA CYS A 92 -2.18 1.80 -2.61
C CYS A 92 -1.90 0.29 -2.56
N ALA A 93 -0.87 -0.13 -1.85
CA ALA A 93 -0.48 -1.52 -1.75
C ALA A 93 -1.58 -2.40 -1.13
N ALA A 94 -2.34 -1.87 -0.17
CA ALA A 94 -3.46 -2.57 0.42
C ALA A 94 -4.52 -2.92 -0.62
N GLY A 95 -4.88 -2.01 -1.53
CA GLY A 95 -5.86 -2.31 -2.58
C GLY A 95 -5.29 -3.10 -3.75
N ASP A 96 -4.18 -2.60 -4.32
CA ASP A 96 -3.57 -3.16 -5.52
C ASP A 96 -3.10 -4.60 -5.30
N ALA A 97 -2.35 -4.85 -4.21
CA ALA A 97 -1.87 -6.20 -3.92
C ALA A 97 -3.02 -7.15 -3.56
N THR A 98 -4.07 -6.68 -2.89
CA THR A 98 -5.27 -7.51 -2.64
C THR A 98 -5.90 -7.95 -3.95
N GLY A 99 -6.15 -7.01 -4.87
CA GLY A 99 -6.77 -7.32 -6.16
C GLY A 99 -5.90 -8.26 -7.00
N ILE A 100 -4.58 -8.06 -7.03
CA ILE A 100 -3.62 -8.93 -7.70
C ILE A 100 -3.65 -10.34 -7.11
N ILE A 101 -3.49 -10.49 -5.79
CA ILE A 101 -3.42 -11.80 -5.12
C ILE A 101 -4.74 -12.58 -5.30
N VAL A 102 -5.88 -11.91 -5.17
CA VAL A 102 -7.20 -12.53 -5.38
C VAL A 102 -7.36 -12.96 -6.84
N ALA A 103 -6.99 -12.11 -7.79
CA ALA A 103 -7.03 -12.46 -9.21
C ALA A 103 -6.14 -13.66 -9.52
N ALA A 104 -4.87 -13.62 -9.11
CA ALA A 104 -3.89 -14.70 -9.28
C ALA A 104 -4.38 -16.05 -8.72
N GLY A 105 -5.07 -16.03 -7.57
CA GLY A 105 -5.67 -17.24 -7.01
C GLY A 105 -6.80 -17.81 -7.88
N ILE A 106 -7.65 -16.94 -8.44
CA ILE A 106 -8.78 -17.31 -9.30
C ILE A 106 -8.28 -17.78 -10.67
N THR A 107 -7.43 -17.01 -11.33
CA THR A 107 -6.87 -17.32 -12.64
C THR A 107 -5.94 -18.54 -12.59
N GLY A 108 -5.20 -18.69 -11.49
CA GLY A 108 -4.42 -19.86 -11.15
C GLY A 108 -5.28 -21.13 -11.10
N TYR A 109 -6.45 -21.05 -10.46
CA TYR A 109 -7.42 -22.15 -10.44
C TYR A 109 -7.95 -22.53 -11.83
N PHE A 110 -8.15 -21.54 -12.72
CA PHE A 110 -8.56 -21.78 -14.10
C PHE A 110 -7.40 -22.16 -15.04
N GLY A 111 -6.17 -22.23 -14.55
CA GLY A 111 -5.01 -22.62 -15.35
C GLY A 111 -4.67 -21.63 -16.47
N LEU A 112 -4.96 -20.33 -16.26
CA LEU A 112 -4.64 -19.31 -17.26
C LEU A 112 -3.13 -19.20 -17.48
N ARG A 113 -2.76 -18.72 -18.67
CA ARG A 113 -1.36 -18.50 -19.02
C ARG A 113 -0.85 -17.23 -18.37
N MET A 114 0.35 -17.26 -17.80
CA MET A 114 0.98 -16.15 -17.07
C MET A 114 0.90 -14.80 -17.81
N GLY A 115 1.16 -14.78 -19.12
CA GLY A 115 1.08 -13.54 -19.92
C GLY A 115 -0.33 -12.92 -20.02
N VAL A 116 -1.40 -13.70 -19.89
CA VAL A 116 -2.79 -13.19 -19.81
C VAL A 116 -3.12 -12.83 -18.37
N ASP A 117 -2.69 -13.68 -17.44
CA ASP A 117 -2.91 -13.56 -16.01
C ASP A 117 -2.47 -12.19 -15.47
N ILE A 118 -1.24 -11.78 -15.79
CA ILE A 118 -0.66 -10.48 -15.44
C ILE A 118 -1.59 -9.29 -15.76
N TRP A 119 -2.30 -9.32 -16.89
CA TRP A 119 -3.20 -8.22 -17.26
C TRP A 119 -4.54 -8.28 -16.54
N VAL A 120 -5.01 -9.49 -16.21
CA VAL A 120 -6.18 -9.69 -15.34
C VAL A 120 -5.86 -9.23 -13.93
N GLU A 121 -4.71 -9.62 -13.39
CA GLU A 121 -4.18 -9.17 -12.10
C GLU A 121 -4.00 -7.65 -12.05
N TYR A 122 -3.43 -7.05 -13.10
CA TYR A 122 -3.28 -5.60 -13.20
C TYR A 122 -4.66 -4.89 -13.14
N ALA A 123 -5.62 -5.35 -13.94
CA ALA A 123 -6.96 -4.78 -13.96
C ALA A 123 -7.66 -4.96 -12.60
N ALA A 124 -7.56 -6.14 -11.99
CA ALA A 124 -8.16 -6.43 -10.69
C ALA A 124 -7.52 -5.60 -9.58
N GLY A 125 -6.19 -5.51 -9.54
CA GLY A 125 -5.44 -4.64 -8.62
C GLY A 125 -5.92 -3.21 -8.71
N PHE A 126 -5.91 -2.63 -9.92
CA PHE A 126 -6.37 -1.26 -10.15
C PHE A 126 -7.83 -1.04 -9.74
N VAL A 127 -8.74 -1.97 -10.04
CA VAL A 127 -10.16 -1.86 -9.67
C VAL A 127 -10.33 -1.92 -8.14
N PHE A 128 -9.66 -2.83 -7.45
CA PHE A 128 -9.71 -2.91 -6.00
C PHE A 128 -9.09 -1.67 -5.34
N GLY A 129 -7.91 -1.24 -5.80
CA GLY A 129 -7.24 -0.01 -5.37
C GLY A 129 -8.13 1.22 -5.52
N LEU A 130 -8.68 1.43 -6.72
CA LEU A 130 -9.48 2.60 -7.04
C LEU A 130 -10.84 2.62 -6.32
N PHE A 131 -11.63 1.55 -6.45
CA PHE A 131 -13.04 1.58 -6.02
C PHE A 131 -13.21 1.32 -4.52
N ILE A 132 -12.37 0.47 -3.94
CA ILE A 132 -12.49 0.07 -2.53
C ILE A 132 -11.61 0.96 -1.67
N PHE A 133 -10.30 1.00 -1.95
CA PHE A 133 -9.39 1.70 -1.06
C PHE A 133 -9.42 3.22 -1.29
N GLN A 134 -9.10 3.70 -2.49
CA GLN A 134 -9.02 5.14 -2.79
C GLN A 134 -10.36 5.84 -2.64
N ALA A 135 -11.38 5.40 -3.37
CA ALA A 135 -12.63 6.16 -3.43
C ALA A 135 -13.38 6.19 -2.09
N LEU A 136 -13.38 5.11 -1.31
CA LEU A 136 -13.99 5.11 0.03
C LEU A 136 -13.20 5.99 0.99
N PHE A 137 -11.87 5.90 0.97
CA PHE A 137 -11.04 6.74 1.83
C PHE A 137 -11.16 8.23 1.48
N MET A 138 -11.11 8.60 0.20
CA MET A 138 -11.30 9.99 -0.23
C MET A 138 -12.70 10.52 0.12
N LYS A 139 -13.73 9.69 -0.08
CA LYS A 139 -15.10 10.02 0.31
C LYS A 139 -15.19 10.33 1.80
N ASP A 140 -14.65 9.44 2.63
CA ASP A 140 -14.66 9.63 4.07
C ASP A 140 -13.81 10.87 4.40
N MET A 141 -12.50 10.84 4.13
CA MET A 141 -11.52 11.86 4.51
C MET A 141 -11.86 13.29 4.08
N LEU A 142 -12.45 13.48 2.88
CA LEU A 142 -12.73 14.82 2.34
C LEU A 142 -14.22 15.16 2.33
N GLY A 143 -15.09 14.29 2.85
CA GLY A 143 -16.54 14.48 2.85
C GLY A 143 -17.15 14.66 1.46
N MET A 144 -16.49 14.16 0.41
CA MET A 144 -16.91 14.35 -0.98
C MET A 144 -17.77 13.20 -1.49
N SER A 145 -18.53 13.44 -2.58
CA SER A 145 -19.31 12.35 -3.19
C SER A 145 -18.40 11.25 -3.75
N TYR A 146 -18.86 9.99 -3.72
CA TYR A 146 -18.09 8.85 -4.22
C TYR A 146 -17.66 9.02 -5.70
N GLY A 147 -18.54 9.58 -6.54
CA GLY A 147 -18.21 9.85 -7.94
C GLY A 147 -17.19 10.96 -8.14
N GLN A 148 -17.10 11.94 -7.24
CA GLN A 148 -16.01 12.92 -7.26
C GLN A 148 -14.71 12.28 -6.78
N ALA A 149 -14.77 11.49 -5.69
CA ALA A 149 -13.63 10.76 -5.15
C ALA A 149 -12.98 9.86 -6.20
N LEU A 150 -13.78 9.12 -6.98
CA LEU A 150 -13.30 8.30 -8.10
C LEU A 150 -12.58 9.14 -9.17
N ARG A 151 -13.17 10.26 -9.60
CA ARG A 151 -12.58 11.10 -10.64
C ARG A 151 -11.27 11.74 -10.18
N SER A 152 -11.19 12.19 -8.93
CA SER A 152 -9.98 12.80 -8.39
C SER A 152 -8.87 11.78 -8.11
N SER A 153 -9.21 10.55 -7.72
CA SER A 153 -8.25 9.49 -7.41
C SER A 153 -7.79 8.67 -8.61
N PHE A 154 -8.53 8.66 -9.73
CA PHE A 154 -8.23 7.82 -10.89
C PHE A 154 -6.77 7.97 -11.39
N LEU A 155 -6.37 9.19 -11.75
CA LEU A 155 -5.05 9.42 -12.34
C LEU A 155 -3.91 9.17 -11.32
N PRO A 156 -3.97 9.70 -10.08
CA PRO A 156 -2.99 9.38 -9.05
C PRO A 156 -2.90 7.89 -8.72
N GLU A 157 -4.02 7.18 -8.69
CA GLU A 157 -4.03 5.74 -8.45
C GLU A 157 -3.41 4.97 -9.61
N TRP A 158 -3.75 5.33 -10.84
CA TRP A 158 -3.20 4.67 -12.02
C TRP A 158 -1.69 4.84 -12.12
N MET A 159 -1.16 6.04 -11.84
CA MET A 159 0.29 6.28 -11.74
C MET A 159 0.95 5.42 -10.66
N SER A 160 0.30 5.26 -9.50
CA SER A 160 0.78 4.45 -8.39
C SER A 160 0.78 2.95 -8.70
N MET A 161 -0.31 2.46 -9.30
CA MET A 161 -0.48 1.06 -9.71
C MET A 161 0.54 0.67 -10.78
N ASN A 162 0.82 1.54 -11.76
CA ASN A 162 1.89 1.31 -12.74
C ASN A 162 3.24 1.02 -12.06
N ALA A 163 3.59 1.81 -11.04
CA ALA A 163 4.84 1.64 -10.30
C ALA A 163 4.81 0.40 -9.40
N MET A 164 3.69 0.12 -8.74
CA MET A 164 3.49 -1.08 -7.93
C MET A 164 3.68 -2.34 -8.79
N MET A 165 2.98 -2.41 -9.92
CA MET A 165 3.08 -3.54 -10.84
C MET A 165 4.47 -3.67 -11.45
N ALA A 166 5.14 -2.56 -11.75
CA ALA A 166 6.50 -2.58 -12.27
C ALA A 166 7.50 -3.31 -11.34
N GLY A 167 7.25 -3.30 -10.02
CA GLY A 167 8.03 -4.06 -9.05
C GLY A 167 7.49 -5.49 -8.82
N MET A 168 6.17 -5.63 -8.68
CA MET A 168 5.54 -6.93 -8.40
C MET A 168 5.73 -7.92 -9.55
N LEU A 169 5.42 -7.50 -10.78
CA LEU A 169 5.39 -8.34 -11.98
C LEU A 169 6.71 -9.08 -12.23
N PRO A 170 7.87 -8.42 -12.38
CA PRO A 170 9.13 -9.13 -12.61
C PRO A 170 9.51 -10.03 -11.44
N THR A 171 9.25 -9.61 -10.21
CA THR A 171 9.55 -10.43 -9.02
C THR A 171 8.74 -11.72 -9.03
N MET A 172 7.43 -11.60 -9.26
CA MET A 172 6.51 -12.73 -9.30
C MET A 172 6.85 -13.70 -10.44
N VAL A 173 6.96 -13.19 -11.68
CA VAL A 173 7.21 -14.02 -12.86
C VAL A 173 8.54 -14.75 -12.74
N VAL A 174 9.60 -14.08 -12.30
CA VAL A 174 10.94 -14.70 -12.15
C VAL A 174 10.95 -15.76 -11.06
N LEU A 175 10.28 -15.53 -9.92
CA LEU A 175 10.20 -16.53 -8.85
C LEU A 175 9.38 -17.76 -9.27
N MET A 176 8.21 -17.54 -9.87
CA MET A 176 7.34 -18.61 -10.36
C MET A 176 7.98 -19.41 -11.51
N SER A 177 8.80 -18.77 -12.35
CA SER A 177 9.58 -19.46 -13.39
C SER A 177 10.69 -20.36 -12.86
N ARG A 178 11.10 -20.16 -11.60
CA ARG A 178 12.12 -21.01 -10.97
C ARG A 178 11.50 -22.13 -10.15
N ASP A 179 10.30 -21.92 -9.63
CA ASP A 179 9.56 -22.92 -8.88
C ASP A 179 8.07 -22.82 -9.21
N MET A 180 7.60 -23.70 -10.08
CA MET A 180 6.20 -23.75 -10.53
C MET A 180 5.21 -24.02 -9.39
N ARG A 181 5.67 -24.55 -8.24
CA ARG A 181 4.81 -24.66 -7.04
C ARG A 181 4.35 -23.30 -6.54
N ALA A 182 5.04 -22.21 -6.90
CA ALA A 182 4.62 -20.86 -6.57
C ALA A 182 3.45 -20.36 -7.42
N MET A 183 3.01 -21.09 -8.45
CA MET A 183 1.83 -20.74 -9.25
C MET A 183 0.52 -21.27 -8.68
N GLU A 184 0.58 -22.14 -7.66
CA GLU A 184 -0.60 -22.75 -7.04
C GLU A 184 -0.93 -22.05 -5.73
N ALA A 185 -2.10 -21.41 -5.61
CA ALA A 185 -2.49 -20.68 -4.39
C ALA A 185 -2.57 -21.56 -3.12
N THR A 186 -2.73 -22.87 -3.28
CA THR A 186 -2.69 -23.86 -2.19
C THR A 186 -1.27 -24.14 -1.68
N SER A 187 -0.25 -23.78 -2.45
CA SER A 187 1.14 -23.96 -2.10
C SER A 187 1.65 -22.79 -1.27
N PRO A 188 2.44 -23.04 -0.21
CA PRO A 188 3.03 -21.95 0.56
C PRO A 188 4.03 -21.11 -0.25
N TRP A 189 4.59 -21.65 -1.34
CA TRP A 189 5.51 -20.92 -2.22
C TRP A 189 4.83 -19.80 -3.01
N PHE A 190 3.52 -19.92 -3.26
CA PHE A 190 2.72 -18.84 -3.86
C PHE A 190 2.71 -17.63 -2.94
N TRP A 191 2.38 -17.84 -1.67
CA TRP A 191 2.32 -16.78 -0.66
C TRP A 191 3.68 -16.15 -0.39
N ALA A 192 4.76 -16.94 -0.42
CA ALA A 192 6.12 -16.40 -0.33
C ALA A 192 6.46 -15.49 -1.52
N SER A 193 6.10 -15.92 -2.73
CA SER A 193 6.37 -15.17 -3.96
C SER A 193 5.54 -13.88 -4.01
N MET A 194 4.26 -13.93 -3.61
CA MET A 194 3.40 -12.76 -3.47
C MET A 194 3.93 -11.80 -2.40
N SER A 195 4.45 -12.31 -1.29
CA SER A 195 5.05 -11.50 -0.23
C SER A 195 6.29 -10.75 -0.72
N ALA A 196 7.21 -11.46 -1.40
CA ALA A 196 8.39 -10.86 -2.01
C ALA A 196 8.03 -9.85 -3.11
N ALA A 197 7.08 -10.19 -3.98
CA ALA A 197 6.61 -9.30 -5.04
C ALA A 197 6.00 -8.03 -4.46
N THR A 198 5.17 -8.14 -3.41
CA THR A 198 4.55 -6.98 -2.76
C THR A 198 5.60 -6.08 -2.12
N LEU A 199 6.63 -6.63 -1.46
CA LEU A 199 7.74 -5.84 -0.90
C LEU A 199 8.46 -5.02 -1.98
N VAL A 200 8.80 -5.65 -3.10
CA VAL A 200 9.46 -4.96 -4.22
C VAL A 200 8.51 -3.92 -4.84
N GLY A 201 7.24 -4.27 -5.04
CA GLY A 201 6.20 -3.35 -5.52
C GLY A 201 6.07 -2.10 -4.65
N VAL A 202 5.96 -2.26 -3.33
CA VAL A 202 5.90 -1.14 -2.37
C VAL A 202 7.14 -0.26 -2.47
N ALA A 203 8.33 -0.86 -2.56
CA ALA A 203 9.57 -0.11 -2.69
C ALA A 203 9.62 0.72 -3.98
N VAL A 204 9.15 0.16 -5.10
CA VAL A 204 9.10 0.84 -6.40
C VAL A 204 7.99 1.90 -6.45
N ALA A 205 6.85 1.66 -5.80
CA ALA A 205 5.72 2.59 -5.74
C ALA A 205 5.96 3.78 -4.81
N TYR A 206 6.78 3.63 -3.77
CA TYR A 206 7.07 4.67 -2.79
C TYR A 206 7.50 6.03 -3.40
N PRO A 207 8.52 6.13 -4.29
CA PRO A 207 8.93 7.42 -4.84
C PRO A 207 7.83 8.11 -5.66
N VAL A 208 6.99 7.34 -6.35
CA VAL A 208 5.84 7.88 -7.10
C VAL A 208 4.80 8.43 -6.13
N ASN A 209 4.44 7.68 -5.09
CA ASN A 209 3.52 8.14 -4.06
C ASN A 209 4.05 9.35 -3.30
N TRP A 210 5.36 9.40 -3.02
CA TRP A 210 5.99 10.59 -2.43
C TRP A 210 5.81 11.82 -3.31
N TRP A 211 6.01 11.69 -4.63
CA TRP A 211 5.77 12.78 -5.57
C TRP A 211 4.29 13.20 -5.59
N LEU A 212 3.36 12.23 -5.64
CA LEU A 212 1.92 12.49 -5.62
C LEU A 212 1.47 13.22 -4.34
N VAL A 213 1.97 12.81 -3.18
CA VAL A 213 1.65 13.44 -1.88
C VAL A 213 2.27 14.84 -1.78
N LYS A 214 3.54 14.98 -2.17
CA LYS A 214 4.24 16.29 -2.19
C LYS A 214 3.47 17.32 -3.00
N HIS A 215 2.85 16.88 -4.09
CA HIS A 215 2.10 17.74 -5.01
C HIS A 215 0.58 17.73 -4.80
N LYS A 216 0.11 17.20 -3.65
CA LYS A 216 -1.32 17.19 -3.27
C LYS A 216 -2.23 16.53 -4.31
N LEU A 217 -1.70 15.55 -5.04
CA LEU A 217 -2.45 14.68 -5.95
C LEU A 217 -2.96 13.42 -5.23
N LYS A 218 -2.26 12.99 -4.16
CA LYS A 218 -2.72 11.98 -3.20
C LYS A 218 -2.63 12.54 -1.78
N HIS A 219 -3.40 11.92 -0.89
CA HIS A 219 -3.32 12.10 0.55
C HIS A 219 -2.41 11.05 1.21
N GLY A 220 -1.90 11.37 2.39
CA GLY A 220 -1.18 10.44 3.26
C GLY A 220 -2.04 9.96 4.43
N MET A 221 -1.43 9.80 5.61
CA MET A 221 -2.11 9.35 6.85
C MET A 221 -2.96 10.46 7.47
N GLY A 222 -4.11 10.06 8.02
CA GLY A 222 -5.05 10.93 8.72
C GLY A 222 -5.29 10.45 10.15
N THR A 223 -6.08 11.18 10.92
CA THR A 223 -6.38 10.79 12.32
C THR A 223 -7.87 10.95 12.59
N GLU A 224 -8.48 9.98 13.26
CA GLU A 224 -9.90 10.06 13.66
C GLU A 224 -10.17 11.25 14.59
N ARG A 225 -9.16 11.76 15.31
CA ARG A 225 -9.31 12.93 16.20
C ARG A 225 -9.48 14.22 15.40
N ALA A 226 -8.63 14.44 14.39
CA ALA A 226 -8.71 15.64 13.55
C ALA A 226 -9.86 15.59 12.53
N LEU A 227 -10.16 14.40 12.02
CA LEU A 227 -11.04 14.18 10.87
C LEU A 227 -12.35 13.47 11.24
N GLY A 228 -12.58 13.13 12.51
CA GLY A 228 -13.73 12.32 12.91
C GLY A 228 -13.68 10.88 12.38
N LYS A 229 -14.69 10.07 12.71
CA LYS A 229 -14.80 8.65 12.28
C LYS A 229 -15.09 8.48 10.78
N GLY A 230 -15.26 9.57 10.04
CA GLY A 230 -15.67 9.59 8.63
C GLY A 230 -15.24 10.85 7.87
N GLY A 231 -14.12 11.47 8.28
CA GLY A 231 -13.41 12.54 7.59
C GLY A 231 -13.98 13.96 7.60
N ALA A 232 -15.22 14.17 8.05
CA ALA A 232 -15.69 15.51 8.38
C ALA A 232 -14.91 16.05 9.59
N MET A 233 -14.25 17.22 9.45
CA MET A 233 -13.67 17.95 10.59
C MET A 233 -14.64 17.86 11.76
N ALA A 234 -14.21 17.24 12.85
CA ALA A 234 -14.99 17.28 14.08
C ALA A 234 -15.15 18.76 14.40
N ALA A 235 -16.38 19.27 14.27
CA ALA A 235 -16.71 20.62 14.67
C ALA A 235 -16.11 20.81 16.05
N ALA A 236 -15.22 21.81 16.18
CA ALA A 236 -14.53 22.11 17.42
C ALA A 236 -15.54 22.00 18.56
N ALA A 237 -15.33 21.03 19.45
CA ALA A 237 -16.23 20.79 20.57
C ALA A 237 -16.44 22.14 21.27
N PRO A 238 -17.70 22.54 21.57
CA PRO A 238 -17.93 23.76 22.31
C PRO A 238 -17.14 23.64 23.61
N GLN A 239 -16.19 24.55 23.80
CA GLN A 239 -15.51 24.72 25.09
C GLN A 239 -16.58 24.74 26.17
N HIS A 240 -16.41 23.91 27.18
CA HIS A 240 -17.28 23.79 28.34
C HIS A 240 -17.75 25.18 28.81
N ALA A 241 -18.99 25.52 28.48
CA ALA A 241 -19.72 26.58 29.16
C ALA A 241 -20.05 26.04 30.55
N GLY A 242 -19.17 26.32 31.51
CA GLY A 242 -19.43 26.09 32.92
C GLY A 242 -20.69 26.87 33.31
N MET A 243 -21.75 26.14 33.67
CA MET A 243 -22.83 26.72 34.46
C MET A 243 -22.31 26.86 35.90
N ALA A 244 -21.91 28.07 36.27
CA ALA A 244 -21.79 28.49 37.66
C ALA A 244 -22.68 29.73 37.84
N MET A 245 -23.75 29.58 38.62
CA MET A 245 -24.54 30.69 39.12
C MET A 245 -24.22 30.92 40.60
N ALA A 246 -24.01 32.22 40.88
CA ALA A 246 -24.14 32.92 42.15
C ALA A 246 -23.02 32.82 43.19
N GLY A 247 -22.38 33.97 43.43
CA GLY A 247 -22.15 34.45 44.80
C GLY A 247 -20.73 34.85 45.18
N MET A 248 -20.57 36.15 45.42
CA MET A 248 -19.61 36.81 46.33
C MET A 248 -18.22 37.22 45.82
N SER A 249 -17.96 38.49 46.12
CA SER A 249 -16.81 39.37 45.91
C SER A 249 -15.51 38.93 46.58
N HIS A 250 -14.36 39.18 45.93
CA HIS A 250 -13.14 39.78 46.52
C HIS A 250 -12.09 40.10 45.43
N ALA A 251 -11.17 41.02 45.73
CA ALA A 251 -10.31 41.75 44.80
C ALA A 251 -8.84 41.24 44.72
N MET A 252 -8.12 41.72 43.68
CA MET A 252 -6.65 41.72 43.35
C MET A 252 -6.10 40.60 42.41
N PRO A 253 -4.93 40.78 41.75
CA PRO A 253 -4.56 41.70 40.64
C PRO A 253 -4.09 40.89 39.37
N PRO A 254 -3.64 41.49 38.23
CA PRO A 254 -3.56 40.78 36.96
C PRO A 254 -2.25 39.99 36.80
N ALA A 255 -2.35 38.72 36.40
CA ALA A 255 -1.24 37.93 35.88
C ALA A 255 -1.46 37.63 34.39
N SER A 256 -0.43 37.92 33.61
CA SER A 256 -0.30 37.84 32.16
C SER A 256 -0.79 36.53 31.53
N ALA A 257 -1.76 36.64 30.63
CA ALA A 257 -2.16 35.56 29.73
C ALA A 257 -1.21 35.48 28.52
N SER A 258 -0.32 34.49 28.52
CA SER A 258 0.34 34.02 27.31
C SER A 258 -0.65 33.15 26.52
N GLY A 259 -1.25 33.71 25.46
CA GLY A 259 -2.14 33.00 24.57
C GLY A 259 -1.38 31.99 23.71
N HIS A 260 -1.65 30.70 23.90
CA HIS A 260 -1.31 29.68 22.90
C HIS A 260 -2.46 29.58 21.89
N ALA A 261 -2.23 30.20 20.73
CA ALA A 261 -3.06 30.05 19.54
C ALA A 261 -3.07 28.58 19.09
N GLY A 262 -4.27 28.09 18.75
CA GLY A 262 -4.46 26.76 18.19
C GLY A 262 -3.70 26.60 16.87
N HIS A 263 -2.80 25.62 16.82
CA HIS A 263 -2.15 25.21 15.59
C HIS A 263 -3.16 24.47 14.71
N ALA A 264 -3.70 25.19 13.71
CA ALA A 264 -4.32 24.58 12.55
C ALA A 264 -3.28 23.72 11.82
N MET A 265 -3.61 22.46 11.55
CA MET A 265 -2.75 21.52 10.85
C MET A 265 -2.43 22.04 9.43
N PRO A 266 -1.16 22.29 9.08
CA PRO A 266 -0.79 22.64 7.71
C PRO A 266 -0.83 21.37 6.86
N GLY A 267 -1.88 21.19 6.05
CA GLY A 267 -1.85 20.12 5.04
C GLY A 267 -3.17 19.65 4.45
N MET A 268 -4.33 20.03 5.00
CA MET A 268 -5.64 19.49 4.61
C MET A 268 -6.39 20.27 3.51
N SER A 269 -5.87 21.42 3.07
CA SER A 269 -6.41 22.05 1.87
C SER A 269 -5.85 21.39 0.61
N MET A 270 -6.68 20.61 -0.09
CA MET A 270 -6.45 20.21 -1.49
C MET A 270 -6.71 21.38 -2.46
N ALA A 271 -7.18 22.53 -1.95
CA ALA A 271 -7.34 23.79 -2.65
C ALA A 271 -6.21 24.74 -2.23
N GLY A 272 -4.99 24.49 -2.72
CA GLY A 272 -3.83 25.36 -2.52
C GLY A 272 -3.21 25.73 -3.86
N ASP A 273 -3.00 27.03 -4.05
CA ASP A 273 -2.50 27.65 -5.28
C ASP A 273 -1.24 26.98 -5.83
N GLY A 274 -1.35 26.50 -7.08
CA GLY A 274 -0.30 25.81 -7.82
C GLY A 274 -0.70 24.41 -8.27
N GLN A 275 -1.82 24.27 -8.99
CA GLN A 275 -2.14 23.00 -9.68
C GLN A 275 -0.94 22.56 -10.52
N VAL A 276 -0.44 21.35 -10.27
CA VAL A 276 0.62 20.74 -11.09
C VAL A 276 0.24 20.88 -12.57
N SER A 277 1.16 21.43 -13.37
CA SER A 277 0.89 21.63 -14.80
C SER A 277 0.52 20.30 -15.48
N ALA A 278 -0.35 20.37 -16.48
CA ALA A 278 -0.75 19.19 -17.25
C ALA A 278 0.47 18.47 -17.84
N GLY A 279 1.46 19.23 -18.32
CA GLY A 279 2.72 18.67 -18.83
C GLY A 279 3.51 17.89 -17.80
N ARG A 280 3.56 18.34 -16.54
CA ARG A 280 4.25 17.60 -15.47
C ARG A 280 3.50 16.35 -15.07
N LYS A 281 2.17 16.39 -15.02
CA LYS A 281 1.34 15.17 -14.82
C LYS A 281 1.58 14.17 -15.96
N ALA A 282 1.55 14.62 -17.21
CA ALA A 282 1.79 13.78 -18.38
C ALA A 282 3.19 13.16 -18.35
N LEU A 283 4.23 13.94 -18.01
CA LEU A 283 5.59 13.44 -17.88
C LEU A 283 5.68 12.31 -16.84
N VAL A 284 5.13 12.51 -15.64
CA VAL A 284 5.16 11.47 -14.59
C VAL A 284 4.35 10.25 -15.01
N THR A 285 3.19 10.43 -15.64
CA THR A 285 2.42 9.31 -16.21
C THR A 285 3.27 8.50 -17.20
N VAL A 286 3.93 9.16 -18.15
CA VAL A 286 4.82 8.49 -19.12
C VAL A 286 5.95 7.77 -18.40
N LEU A 287 6.58 8.38 -17.40
CA LEU A 287 7.63 7.74 -16.60
C LEU A 287 7.12 6.48 -15.89
N THR A 288 5.90 6.50 -15.33
CA THR A 288 5.32 5.31 -14.70
C THR A 288 4.98 4.21 -15.71
N LEU A 289 4.57 4.56 -16.93
CA LEU A 289 4.36 3.60 -18.01
C LEU A 289 5.68 2.99 -18.51
N VAL A 290 6.74 3.80 -18.63
CA VAL A 290 8.09 3.31 -18.95
C VAL A 290 8.59 2.37 -17.86
N LEU A 291 8.34 2.70 -16.58
CA LEU A 291 8.67 1.83 -15.45
C LEU A 291 7.92 0.49 -15.53
N LEU A 292 6.62 0.51 -15.82
CA LEU A 292 5.83 -0.70 -16.04
C LEU A 292 6.35 -1.53 -17.24
N ALA A 293 6.64 -0.88 -18.36
CA ALA A 293 7.19 -1.54 -19.54
C ALA A 293 8.57 -2.16 -19.26
N ALA A 294 9.41 -1.50 -18.46
CA ALA A 294 10.69 -2.04 -18.01
C ALA A 294 10.50 -3.27 -17.10
N GLY A 295 9.55 -3.22 -16.15
CA GLY A 295 9.19 -4.37 -15.32
C GLY A 295 8.69 -5.56 -16.15
N TYR A 296 7.82 -5.31 -17.13
CA TYR A 296 7.37 -6.33 -18.08
C TYR A 296 8.52 -6.91 -18.92
N TYR A 297 9.42 -6.06 -19.40
CA TYR A 297 10.61 -6.51 -20.14
C TYR A 297 11.50 -7.42 -19.28
N VAL A 298 11.74 -7.06 -18.02
CA VAL A 298 12.52 -7.90 -17.08
C VAL A 298 11.84 -9.25 -16.88
N ALA A 299 10.52 -9.28 -16.70
CA ALA A 299 9.76 -10.53 -16.59
C ALA A 299 9.86 -11.40 -17.84
N ALA A 300 9.70 -10.81 -19.03
CA ALA A 300 9.80 -11.52 -20.30
C ALA A 300 11.23 -12.03 -20.57
N ARG A 301 12.25 -11.31 -20.10
CA ARG A 301 13.66 -11.64 -20.36
C ARG A 301 14.21 -12.70 -19.40
N TYR A 302 13.76 -12.71 -18.16
CA TYR A 302 14.32 -13.54 -17.08
C TYR A 302 13.34 -14.55 -16.48
N GLY A 303 12.08 -14.56 -16.92
CA GLY A 303 11.10 -15.59 -16.59
C GLY A 303 10.37 -16.08 -17.84
N ASP A 304 9.24 -16.76 -17.64
CA ASP A 304 8.47 -17.42 -18.69
C ASP A 304 7.00 -16.98 -18.66
N LEU A 305 6.62 -16.12 -19.61
CA LEU A 305 5.22 -15.66 -19.75
C LEU A 305 4.28 -16.72 -20.33
N SER A 306 4.81 -17.87 -20.76
CA SER A 306 4.03 -18.98 -21.30
C SER A 306 3.59 -20.00 -20.25
N MET A 307 4.11 -19.90 -19.02
CA MET A 307 3.81 -20.78 -17.90
C MET A 307 2.31 -20.91 -17.61
N ARG A 308 1.91 -22.08 -17.13
CA ARG A 308 0.57 -22.40 -16.66
C ARG A 308 0.64 -23.19 -15.35
N PRO A 309 -0.27 -22.94 -14.39
CA PRO A 309 -0.39 -23.75 -13.18
C PRO A 309 -0.56 -25.24 -13.51
N GLY A 310 0.13 -26.12 -12.80
CA GLY A 310 0.04 -27.57 -12.97
C GLY A 310 0.67 -28.16 -14.24
N GLN A 311 1.24 -27.35 -15.14
CA GLN A 311 1.97 -27.84 -16.31
C GLN A 311 3.49 -27.81 -16.09
N PRO A 312 4.24 -28.82 -16.58
CA PRO A 312 5.69 -28.74 -16.57
C PRO A 312 6.17 -27.58 -17.45
N MET A 313 7.29 -26.94 -17.06
CA MET A 313 7.88 -25.88 -17.88
C MET A 313 8.22 -26.40 -19.28
N ASN A 314 7.77 -25.67 -20.31
CA ASN A 314 8.24 -25.87 -21.67
C ASN A 314 9.63 -25.25 -21.79
N MET A 315 10.66 -25.97 -21.34
CA MET A 315 12.03 -25.60 -21.63
C MET A 315 12.24 -25.70 -23.15
N PRO A 316 12.61 -24.63 -23.86
CA PRO A 316 13.07 -24.78 -25.24
C PRO A 316 14.24 -25.75 -25.20
N GLU A 317 14.14 -26.82 -25.99
CA GLU A 317 15.18 -27.83 -26.14
C GLU A 317 16.46 -27.10 -26.55
N MET A 318 17.39 -26.88 -25.62
CA MET A 318 18.73 -26.46 -25.98
C MET A 318 19.29 -27.62 -26.81
N ALA A 319 19.31 -27.44 -28.13
CA ALA A 319 19.93 -28.37 -29.06
C ALA A 319 21.33 -28.70 -28.53
N MET A 320 21.51 -29.92 -28.04
CA MET A 320 22.81 -30.44 -27.62
C MET A 320 23.65 -30.54 -28.90
N PRO A 321 24.71 -29.72 -29.07
CA PRO A 321 25.59 -29.89 -30.22
C PRO A 321 26.41 -31.14 -29.96
N GLY A 322 26.09 -32.23 -30.66
CA GLY A 322 26.92 -33.43 -30.70
C GLY A 322 26.22 -34.71 -30.26
N ARG A 323 25.33 -35.23 -31.10
CA ARG A 323 25.20 -36.67 -31.32
C ARG A 323 25.01 -36.94 -32.81
N THR A 324 26.13 -37.05 -33.51
CA THR A 324 26.21 -37.86 -34.73
C THR A 324 26.38 -39.31 -34.29
N HIS A 325 25.42 -40.16 -34.63
CA HIS A 325 25.64 -41.60 -34.76
C HIS A 325 25.70 -41.93 -36.25
#